data_AF-A0A1V9YUD2-F1
#
_entry.id   AF-A0A1V9YUD2-F1
#
_cell.length_a   1.000
_cell.length_b   1.000
_cell.length_c   1.000
_cell.angle_alpha   90.00
_cell.angle_beta   90.00
_cell.angle_gamma   90.00
#
_symmetry.space_group_name_H-M   'P 1'
#
loop_
_entity.id
_entity.type
_entity.pdbx_description
1 polymer ?
#
loop_
_entity_poly.entity_id
_entity_poly.type
_entity_poly.pdbx_seq_one_letter_code
_entity_poly.pdbx_strand_id
1 'polypeptide(L)'
;MKLVCIGQEETVVGVHVAGLGADEMIQGFGVAVKMGAYKSDFDNIVAIHPTASEELVTMHEWGKIKDVITLTHGTARPPPTLNNSAL
;
A
#
# COMPACT_ATOMS: atom_id res chain seq x y z
N MET A 1 8.85 -1.14 -9.59
CA MET A 1 8.37 -0.74 -8.25
C MET A 1 7.75 -1.95 -7.58
N LYS A 2 7.62 -1.98 -6.26
CA LYS A 2 7.00 -3.09 -5.53
C LYS A 2 6.26 -2.59 -4.29
N LEU A 3 4.98 -2.92 -4.19
CA LEU A 3 4.20 -2.84 -2.97
C LEU A 3 4.24 -4.18 -2.24
N VAL A 4 4.51 -4.14 -0.94
CA VAL A 4 4.46 -5.31 -0.06
C VAL A 4 3.28 -5.13 0.86
N CYS A 5 2.30 -6.02 0.71
CA CYS A 5 1.07 -6.02 1.48
C CYS A 5 0.98 -7.28 2.33
N ILE A 6 0.27 -7.20 3.46
CA ILE A 6 0.00 -8.35 4.32
C ILE A 6 -1.48 -8.44 4.72
N GLY A 7 -1.89 -9.65 5.10
CA GLY A 7 -3.22 -9.90 5.63
C GLY A 7 -4.31 -9.78 4.58
N GLN A 8 -5.56 -9.94 5.04
CA GLN A 8 -6.73 -9.92 4.17
C GLN A 8 -7.07 -8.51 3.67
N GLU A 9 -6.82 -7.49 4.50
CA GLU A 9 -7.04 -6.07 4.16
C GLU A 9 -5.88 -5.47 3.34
N GLU A 10 -4.87 -6.28 2.99
CA GLU A 10 -3.71 -5.87 2.21
C GLU A 10 -3.02 -4.61 2.75
N THR A 11 -2.70 -4.62 4.05
CA THR A 11 -2.00 -3.48 4.65
C THR A 11 -0.61 -3.31 4.04
N VAL A 12 -0.30 -2.11 3.57
CA VAL A 12 0.99 -1.81 2.94
C VAL A 12 2.05 -1.67 4.02
N VAL A 13 3.00 -2.61 4.04
CA VAL A 13 4.11 -2.65 5.00
C VAL A 13 5.46 -2.32 4.37
N GLY A 14 5.50 -2.19 3.04
CA GLY A 14 6.70 -1.80 2.32
C GLY A 14 6.40 -1.25 0.94
N VAL A 15 7.15 -0.22 0.55
CA VAL A 15 7.14 0.36 -0.79
C VAL A 15 8.59 0.41 -1.26
N HIS A 16 8.89 -0.21 -2.40
CA HIS A 16 10.23 -0.21 -2.97
C HIS A 16 10.20 0.38 -4.38
N VAL A 17 11.00 1.42 -4.57
CA VAL A 17 11.18 2.11 -5.85
C VAL A 17 12.66 2.15 -6.17
N ALA A 18 13.00 1.82 -7.41
CA ALA A 18 14.34 1.96 -7.97
C ALA A 18 14.19 2.67 -9.31
N GLY A 19 14.88 3.80 -9.46
CA GLY A 19 14.75 4.67 -10.62
C GLY A 19 14.99 6.14 -10.27
N LEU A 20 14.85 7.01 -11.27
CA LEU A 20 14.96 8.46 -11.09
C LEU A 20 13.80 8.99 -10.22
N GLY A 21 14.10 9.89 -9.28
CA GLY A 21 13.10 10.47 -8.37
C GLY A 21 12.57 9.51 -7.29
N ALA A 22 13.23 8.37 -7.06
CA ALA A 22 12.83 7.40 -6.03
C ALA A 22 12.76 8.01 -4.63
N ASP A 23 13.67 8.92 -4.30
CA ASP A 23 13.69 9.69 -3.07
C ASP A 23 12.43 10.56 -2.90
N GLU A 24 12.07 11.35 -3.91
CA GLU A 24 10.87 12.20 -3.90
C GLU A 24 9.58 11.36 -3.79
N MET A 25 9.48 10.29 -4.57
CA MET A 25 8.35 9.37 -4.53
C MET A 25 8.19 8.73 -3.15
N ILE A 26 9.27 8.15 -2.61
CA ILE A 26 9.25 7.44 -1.33
C ILE A 26 8.98 8.40 -0.18
N GLN A 27 9.41 9.67 -0.27
CA GLN A 27 9.07 10.66 0.75
C GLN A 27 7.56 10.85 0.89
N GLY A 28 6.84 10.96 -0.23
CA GLY A 28 5.37 11.07 -0.24
C GLY A 28 4.69 9.80 0.27
N PHE A 29 4.98 8.64 -0.35
CA PHE A 29 4.34 7.38 0.01
C PHE A 29 4.72 6.87 1.41
N GLY A 30 5.89 7.25 1.93
CA GLY A 30 6.31 6.95 3.29
C GLY A 30 5.35 7.49 4.35
N VAL A 31 4.71 8.65 4.09
CA VAL A 31 3.65 9.20 4.95
C VAL A 31 2.42 8.29 4.95
N ALA A 32 1.97 7.85 3.78
CA ALA A 32 0.82 6.94 3.66
C ALA A 32 1.05 5.61 4.38
N VAL A 33 2.25 5.02 4.22
CA VAL A 33 2.65 3.80 4.95
C VAL A 33 2.66 4.04 6.45
N LYS A 34 3.20 5.17 6.92
CA LYS A 34 3.20 5.53 8.34
C LYS A 34 1.79 5.68 8.93
N MET A 35 0.83 6.14 8.12
CA MET A 35 -0.59 6.23 8.47
C MET A 35 -1.33 4.88 8.43
N GLY A 36 -0.68 3.81 7.96
CA GLY A 36 -1.29 2.48 7.86
C GLY A 36 -2.21 2.32 6.64
N ALA A 37 -1.78 2.81 5.48
CA ALA A 37 -2.51 2.64 4.23
C ALA A 37 -2.71 1.16 3.83
N TYR A 38 -3.89 0.86 3.29
CA TYR A 38 -4.23 -0.40 2.62
C TYR A 38 -3.93 -0.31 1.12
N LYS A 39 -3.81 -1.44 0.43
CA LYS A 39 -3.68 -1.45 -1.03
C LYS A 39 -4.85 -0.77 -1.73
N SER A 40 -6.06 -0.90 -1.18
CA SER A 40 -7.24 -0.19 -1.65
C SER A 40 -7.11 1.33 -1.56
N ASP A 41 -6.36 1.89 -0.59
CA ASP A 41 -6.10 3.32 -0.55
C ASP A 41 -5.24 3.77 -1.75
N PHE A 42 -4.31 2.93 -2.22
CA PHE A 42 -3.50 3.23 -3.42
C PHE A 42 -4.34 3.12 -4.70
N ASP A 43 -5.19 2.09 -4.80
CA ASP A 43 -6.03 1.86 -5.99
C ASP A 43 -7.14 2.89 -6.16
N ASN A 44 -7.54 3.57 -5.08
CA ASN A 44 -8.53 4.64 -5.10
C ASN A 44 -7.94 6.03 -5.43
N ILE A 45 -6.64 6.12 -5.77
CA ILE A 45 -5.99 7.38 -6.14
C ILE A 45 -5.95 7.54 -7.66
N VAL A 46 -6.30 8.75 -8.12
CA VAL A 46 -6.14 9.12 -9.52
C VAL A 46 -4.66 9.34 -9.83
N ALA A 47 -4.18 8.64 -10.85
CA ALA A 47 -2.81 8.73 -11.30
C ALA A 47 -2.51 10.10 -11.91
N ILE A 48 -1.35 10.68 -11.58
CA ILE A 48 -0.83 11.88 -12.25
C ILE A 48 -0.02 11.41 -13.44
N HIS A 49 -0.46 11.77 -14.65
CA HIS A 49 0.19 11.36 -15.89
C HIS A 49 0.87 12.53 -16.61
N PRO A 50 2.09 12.37 -17.19
CA PRO A 50 2.95 11.19 -17.14
C PRO A 50 3.93 11.25 -15.95
N THR A 51 3.92 10.28 -15.04
CA THR A 51 4.88 10.22 -13.92
C THR A 51 5.29 8.80 -13.60
N ALA A 52 6.55 8.60 -13.19
CA ALA A 52 6.98 7.27 -12.73
C ALA A 52 6.13 6.77 -11.54
N SER A 53 5.71 7.68 -10.64
CA SER A 53 4.86 7.40 -9.49
C SER A 53 3.49 6.81 -9.84
N GLU A 54 3.00 7.03 -11.05
CA GLU A 54 1.66 6.60 -11.48
C GLU A 54 1.50 5.08 -11.38
N GLU A 55 2.59 4.34 -11.59
CA GLU A 55 2.66 2.88 -11.45
C GLU A 55 2.39 2.38 -10.02
N LEU A 56 2.60 3.22 -8.98
CA LEU A 56 2.30 2.84 -7.60
C LEU A 56 0.79 2.80 -7.31
N VAL A 57 -0.01 3.56 -8.06
CA VAL A 57 -1.47 3.70 -7.87
C VAL A 57 -2.30 2.96 -8.92
N THR A 58 -1.64 2.27 -9.86
CA THR A 58 -2.27 1.44 -10.89
C THR A 58 -1.81 -0.02 -10.85
N MET A 59 -1.13 -0.41 -9.77
CA MET A 59 -0.42 -1.70 -9.67
C MET A 59 -1.39 -2.88 -9.50
N HIS A 60 -1.30 -3.86 -10.40
CA HIS A 60 -2.04 -5.12 -10.27
C HIS A 60 -1.43 -6.09 -9.24
N GLU A 61 -2.27 -6.97 -8.71
CA GLU A 61 -1.84 -8.03 -7.81
C GLU A 61 -0.88 -9.02 -8.48
N TRP A 62 0.27 -9.28 -7.84
CA TRP A 62 1.24 -10.28 -8.30
C TRP A 62 2.04 -10.83 -7.11
N GLY A 63 2.38 -12.12 -7.19
CA GLY A 63 3.33 -12.74 -6.24
C GLY A 63 2.75 -13.01 -4.86
N LYS A 64 1.56 -13.61 -4.78
CA LYS A 64 0.92 -14.02 -3.52
C LYS A 64 1.74 -15.13 -2.85
N ILE A 65 2.33 -14.81 -1.70
CA ILE A 65 3.03 -15.75 -0.83
C ILE A 65 2.03 -16.22 0.24
N LYS A 66 1.89 -17.53 0.45
CA LYS A 66 0.92 -18.13 1.38
C LYS A 66 1.42 -18.23 2.82
N ASP A 67 2.55 -17.63 3.13
CA ASP A 67 3.18 -17.73 4.43
C ASP A 67 2.43 -16.90 5.48
N VAL A 68 2.34 -17.42 6.69
CA VAL A 68 1.81 -16.70 7.84
C VAL A 68 2.93 -15.82 8.39
N ILE A 69 2.84 -14.51 8.16
CA ILE A 69 3.82 -13.52 8.62
C ILE A 69 3.23 -12.78 9.81
N THR A 70 3.91 -12.82 10.96
CA THR A 70 3.57 -12.00 12.14
C THR A 70 4.37 -10.71 12.10
N LEU A 71 3.68 -9.56 12.11
CA LEU A 71 4.36 -8.28 12.30
C LEU A 71 4.86 -8.14 13.74
N THR A 72 6.09 -7.67 13.92
CA THR A 72 6.64 -7.34 15.24
C THR A 72 6.08 -6.04 15.81
N HIS A 73 5.44 -5.22 14.97
CA HIS A 73 4.82 -3.95 15.34
C HIS A 73 3.46 -3.78 14.64
N GLY A 74 2.47 -3.24 15.37
CA GLY A 74 1.13 -3.00 14.83
C GLY A 74 1.11 -1.95 13.72
N THR A 75 0.05 -1.98 12.92
CA THR A 75 -0.25 -0.94 11.91
C THR A 75 -0.89 0.26 12.62
N ALA A 76 -0.62 1.48 12.14
CA ALA A 76 -1.19 2.69 12.75
C ALA A 76 -2.72 2.75 12.62
N ARG A 77 -3.26 2.12 11.57
CA ARG A 77 -4.69 2.03 11.29
C ARG A 77 -5.24 0.67 11.75
N PRO A 78 -6.32 0.63 12.56
CA PRO A 78 -7.04 -0.61 12.83
C PRO A 78 -7.78 -1.09 11.56
N PRO A 79 -8.03 -2.42 11.42
CA PRO A 79 -8.75 -2.98 10.28
C PRO A 79 -10.11 -2.29 10.09
N PRO A 80 -10.60 -2.13 8.84
CA PRO A 80 -11.90 -1.53 8.60
C PRO A 80 -12.97 -2.28 9.40
N THR A 81 -13.74 -1.56 10.23
CA THR A 81 -14.90 -2.16 10.88
C THR A 81 -15.97 -2.39 9.82
N LEU A 82 -16.19 -3.65 9.44
CA LEU A 82 -17.39 -4.05 8.70
C LEU A 82 -18.58 -3.86 9.63
N ASN A 83 -19.22 -2.68 9.58
CA ASN A 83 -20.51 -2.50 10.22
C ASN A 83 -21.53 -3.33 9.43
N ASN A 84 -21.85 -4.52 9.95
CA ASN A 84 -22.92 -5.40 9.43
C ASN A 84 -24.34 -4.79 9.55
N SER A 85 -24.46 -3.48 9.76
CA SER A 85 -25.70 -2.73 9.89
C SER A 85 -26.03 -1.87 8.67
N ALA A 86 -25.31 -2.04 7.56
CA ALA A 86 -25.51 -1.32 6.29
C ALA A 86 -25.84 -2.25 5.11
N LEU A 87 -26.50 -3.38 5.38
CA LEU A 87 -27.25 -4.18 4.40
C LEU A 87 -28.72 -4.21 4.81
#